data_AF-A0A8J5HGD6-F1
#
_entry.id   AF-A0A8J5HGD6-F1
#
_cell.length_a   1.000
_cell.length_b   1.000
_cell.length_c   1.000
_cell.angle_alpha   90.00
_cell.angle_beta   90.00
_cell.angle_gamma   90.00
#
_symmetry.space_group_name_H-M   'P 1'
#
loop_
_entity.id
_entity.type
_entity.pdbx_description
1 polymer ?
#
loop_
_entity_poly.entity_id
_entity_poly.type
_entity_poly.pdbx_seq_one_letter_code
_entity_poly.pdbx_strand_id
1 'polypeptide(L)'
;MNRFHFLSLISKTLAHNRPPRSGDTVLFAFFPYSSDAASAGSSTGQHMFMAQYLVESCGFDQKKAADTSKFLCGIKSRQQPDSVLAFFKSYDFEDKSVKNILVVFPQCLLLDVEKSLAPKFRAFQDLGLSRSDIVHLVRSNPVVLNNRFETILPKIRFWLSILGSKDLLVKLFKQNRWFLGYSVDKRVRPNLEILQEYGVTGQKLATILQYRPRIVLQKPDSLKSLISRVENLGVSRTSGMFHWTLSAVSAVHPNKFKMQLELFRGFGWSEDDYFAAFRKSPTFTNVSVKTLQRKMEFFVNEAGYASSDIMMYPVILTYSLEKRLIPRYQILIFLKFNGYIKNFGKLSTYISYSEKRFFEMYILRYKDECPDLIEFYANKQRGTSLAIVRPRKRTRSLKRVLRYASCKRASSIRLPLVCLSPPDDLSPLEAFVHLWKHLLDDW
;
A
#
# COMPACT_ATOMS: atom_id res chain seq x y z
N MET A 1 0.17 32.32 23.61
CA MET A 1 -0.98 31.59 24.19
C MET A 1 -1.86 31.09 23.05
N ASN A 2 -1.84 29.78 22.75
CA ASN A 2 -2.85 29.10 21.90
C ASN A 2 -2.66 27.57 21.95
N ARG A 3 -2.56 26.99 23.16
CA ARG A 3 -2.19 25.58 23.39
C ARG A 3 -3.37 24.61 23.57
N PHE A 4 -4.62 25.10 23.55
CA PHE A 4 -5.82 24.29 23.85
C PHE A 4 -6.82 24.14 22.68
N HIS A 5 -6.57 24.75 21.51
CA HIS A 5 -7.52 24.72 20.40
C HIS A 5 -7.36 23.54 19.42
N PHE A 6 -6.23 22.82 19.41
CA PHE A 6 -5.94 21.83 18.36
C PHE A 6 -6.78 20.56 18.47
N LEU A 7 -6.96 20.02 19.69
CA LEU A 7 -7.83 18.87 19.93
C LEU A 7 -9.33 19.22 19.85
N SER A 8 -9.67 20.47 20.20
CA SER A 8 -11.03 21.02 20.06
C SER A 8 -11.46 21.14 18.59
N LEU A 9 -10.55 21.58 17.69
CA LEU A 9 -10.82 21.64 16.25
C LEU A 9 -10.97 20.25 15.63
N ILE A 10 -10.16 19.28 16.07
CA ILE A 10 -10.24 17.88 15.64
C ILE A 10 -11.54 17.21 16.13
N SER A 11 -12.02 17.59 17.33
CA SER A 11 -13.25 17.07 17.92
C SER A 11 -14.52 17.71 17.33
N LYS A 12 -14.52 19.02 17.04
CA LYS A 12 -15.70 19.71 16.50
C LYS A 12 -15.97 19.44 15.01
N THR A 13 -15.01 18.86 14.29
CA THR A 13 -15.16 18.42 12.89
C THR A 13 -15.51 16.93 12.74
N LEU A 14 -15.88 16.25 13.84
CA LEU A 14 -16.12 14.80 13.92
C LEU A 14 -17.37 14.27 13.19
N ALA A 15 -18.09 15.07 12.40
CA ALA A 15 -19.26 14.59 11.65
C ALA A 15 -18.97 14.09 10.22
N HIS A 16 -17.81 14.39 9.63
CA HIS A 16 -17.66 14.31 8.15
C HIS A 16 -16.56 13.40 7.59
N ASN A 17 -15.82 12.69 8.44
CA ASN A 17 -14.82 11.71 8.00
C ASN A 17 -15.15 10.29 8.45
N ARG A 18 -16.42 9.90 8.33
CA ARG A 18 -16.75 8.47 8.28
C ARG A 18 -16.28 7.95 6.91
N PRO A 19 -15.54 6.81 6.82
CA PRO A 19 -15.70 5.98 5.62
C PRO A 19 -17.20 5.74 5.44
N PRO A 20 -17.75 5.64 4.21
CA PRO A 20 -19.17 5.35 4.07
C PRO A 20 -19.49 4.17 4.98
N ARG A 21 -20.29 4.41 6.03
CA ARG A 21 -20.97 3.32 6.71
C ARG A 21 -21.78 2.65 5.63
N SER A 22 -22.00 1.35 5.78
CA SER A 22 -22.76 0.50 4.86
C SER A 22 -24.08 1.10 4.34
N GLY A 23 -24.62 2.16 4.97
CA GLY A 23 -25.80 2.92 4.55
C GLY A 23 -25.63 4.02 3.48
N ASP A 24 -24.43 4.49 3.12
CA ASP A 24 -24.25 5.38 1.94
C ASP A 24 -24.02 4.56 0.64
N THR A 25 -24.12 3.24 0.73
CA THR A 25 -23.92 2.24 -0.34
C THR A 25 -25.21 1.94 -1.11
N VAL A 26 -26.13 2.90 -1.22
CA VAL A 26 -27.33 2.73 -2.05
C VAL A 26 -27.10 3.48 -3.34
N LEU A 27 -26.65 2.76 -4.37
CA LEU A 27 -26.99 2.97 -5.79
C LEU A 27 -26.26 1.94 -6.70
N PHE A 28 -26.30 0.67 -6.31
CA PHE A 28 -26.73 -0.40 -7.20
C PHE A 28 -27.57 -1.30 -6.31
N ALA A 29 -28.78 -0.84 -5.96
CA ALA A 29 -29.83 -1.78 -5.68
C ALA A 29 -29.84 -2.71 -6.90
N PHE A 30 -29.51 -3.99 -6.67
CA PHE A 30 -29.82 -5.04 -7.62
C PHE A 30 -31.31 -4.90 -7.87
N PHE A 31 -31.69 -4.26 -8.97
CA PHE A 31 -33.08 -4.22 -9.38
C PHE A 31 -33.49 -5.68 -9.55
N PRO A 32 -34.44 -6.20 -8.76
CA PRO A 32 -35.12 -7.40 -9.19
C PRO A 32 -35.77 -7.02 -10.51
N TYR A 33 -35.44 -7.77 -11.57
CA TYR A 33 -36.26 -7.74 -12.76
C TYR A 33 -37.69 -8.06 -12.31
N SER A 34 -38.62 -7.14 -12.53
CA SER A 34 -40.01 -7.31 -12.15
C SER A 34 -40.54 -8.55 -12.90
N SER A 35 -40.79 -9.64 -12.17
CA SER A 35 -41.44 -10.81 -12.73
C SER A 35 -42.94 -10.59 -12.62
N ASP A 36 -43.62 -10.45 -13.77
CA ASP A 36 -45.06 -10.64 -13.83
C ASP A 36 -45.42 -12.00 -13.19
N ALA A 37 -46.47 -11.98 -12.38
CA ALA A 37 -46.94 -13.14 -11.66
C ALA A 37 -47.45 -14.21 -12.63
N ALA A 38 -46.64 -15.26 -12.86
CA ALA A 38 -47.09 -16.45 -13.57
C ALA A 38 -46.44 -17.74 -13.02
N SER A 39 -47.28 -18.57 -12.38
CA SER A 39 -47.09 -20.00 -12.06
C SER A 39 -45.91 -20.38 -11.13
N ALA A 40 -46.24 -20.64 -9.86
CA ALA A 40 -45.31 -21.14 -8.83
C ALA A 40 -44.69 -22.53 -9.11
N GLY A 41 -45.10 -23.22 -10.19
CA GLY A 41 -44.56 -24.52 -10.59
C GLY A 41 -43.31 -24.46 -11.49
N SER A 42 -43.04 -23.35 -12.19
CA SER A 42 -41.92 -23.28 -13.16
C SER A 42 -40.62 -22.67 -12.60
N SER A 43 -40.71 -21.84 -11.56
CA SER A 43 -39.57 -21.14 -10.97
C SER A 43 -38.59 -22.09 -10.26
N THR A 44 -39.11 -23.08 -9.51
CA THR A 44 -38.29 -24.03 -8.73
C THR A 44 -37.39 -24.89 -9.62
N GLY A 45 -37.91 -25.38 -10.75
CA GLY A 45 -37.14 -26.18 -11.71
C GLY A 45 -36.05 -25.36 -12.42
N GLN A 46 -36.33 -24.09 -12.73
CA GLN A 46 -35.37 -23.19 -13.37
C GLN A 46 -34.21 -22.81 -12.45
N HIS A 47 -34.48 -22.55 -11.17
CA HIS A 47 -33.43 -22.32 -10.17
C HIS A 47 -32.57 -23.56 -9.96
N MET A 48 -33.18 -24.76 -9.93
CA MET A 48 -32.46 -26.02 -9.81
C MET A 48 -31.52 -26.28 -11.00
N PHE A 49 -32.00 -26.06 -12.22
CA PHE A 49 -31.19 -26.14 -13.44
C PHE A 49 -29.98 -25.19 -13.39
N MET A 50 -30.19 -23.91 -13.04
CA MET A 50 -29.10 -22.94 -12.99
C MET A 50 -28.12 -23.21 -11.84
N ALA A 51 -28.60 -23.70 -10.70
CA ALA A 51 -27.73 -24.11 -9.61
C ALA A 51 -26.82 -25.27 -10.04
N GLN A 52 -27.38 -26.30 -10.70
CA GLN A 52 -26.60 -27.42 -11.23
C GLN A 52 -25.59 -26.96 -12.29
N TYR A 53 -26.01 -26.10 -13.22
CA TYR A 53 -25.12 -25.50 -14.22
C TYR A 53 -23.92 -24.76 -13.59
N LEU A 54 -24.17 -23.94 -12.56
CA LEU A 54 -23.10 -23.19 -11.87
C LEU A 54 -22.10 -24.11 -11.16
N VAL A 55 -22.55 -25.27 -10.65
CA VAL A 55 -21.65 -26.26 -10.04
C VAL A 55 -20.80 -26.93 -11.12
N GLU A 56 -21.44 -27.48 -12.15
CA GLU A 56 -20.78 -28.28 -13.18
C GLU A 56 -19.86 -27.46 -14.09
N SER A 57 -20.33 -26.28 -14.53
CA SER A 57 -19.67 -25.49 -15.58
C SER A 57 -18.88 -24.29 -15.05
N CYS A 58 -19.24 -23.78 -13.87
CA CYS A 58 -18.58 -22.62 -13.25
C CYS A 58 -17.83 -22.95 -11.95
N GLY A 59 -17.84 -24.23 -11.53
CA GLY A 59 -17.12 -24.73 -10.37
C GLY A 59 -17.60 -24.18 -9.03
N PHE A 60 -18.88 -23.78 -8.90
CA PHE A 60 -19.45 -23.31 -7.63
C PHE A 60 -19.63 -24.45 -6.62
N ASP A 61 -19.63 -24.11 -5.33
CA ASP A 61 -20.13 -25.03 -4.30
C ASP A 61 -21.67 -25.05 -4.33
N GLN A 62 -22.27 -26.18 -3.91
CA GLN A 62 -23.72 -26.41 -4.00
C GLN A 62 -24.55 -25.27 -3.38
N LYS A 63 -24.09 -24.75 -2.23
CA LYS A 63 -24.80 -23.71 -1.46
C LYS A 63 -24.75 -22.36 -2.19
N LYS A 64 -23.56 -21.91 -2.59
CA LYS A 64 -23.39 -20.67 -3.35
C LYS A 64 -24.05 -20.74 -4.71
N ALA A 65 -24.05 -21.91 -5.36
CA ALA A 65 -24.75 -22.11 -6.62
C ALA A 65 -26.27 -21.90 -6.46
N ALA A 66 -26.88 -22.49 -5.41
CA ALA A 66 -28.28 -22.27 -5.10
C ALA A 66 -28.59 -20.79 -4.82
N ASP A 67 -27.77 -20.10 -4.02
CA ASP A 67 -27.98 -18.68 -3.75
C ASP A 67 -27.79 -17.80 -4.99
N THR A 68 -26.81 -18.13 -5.84
CA THR A 68 -26.51 -17.36 -7.06
C THR A 68 -27.58 -17.59 -8.14
N SER A 69 -28.17 -18.78 -8.21
CA SER A 69 -29.22 -19.13 -9.18
C SER A 69 -30.48 -18.25 -9.06
N LYS A 70 -30.73 -17.67 -7.87
CA LYS A 70 -31.86 -16.76 -7.61
C LYS A 70 -31.79 -15.49 -8.47
N PHE A 71 -30.61 -15.11 -8.93
CA PHE A 71 -30.39 -13.91 -9.73
C PHE A 71 -30.43 -14.17 -11.25
N LEU A 72 -30.59 -15.44 -11.66
CA LEU A 72 -30.52 -15.88 -13.05
C LEU A 72 -31.91 -16.26 -13.59
N CYS A 73 -32.96 -15.69 -13.00
CA CYS A 73 -34.33 -15.83 -13.48
C CYS A 73 -34.39 -15.42 -14.96
N GLY A 74 -34.86 -16.33 -15.83
CA GLY A 74 -34.97 -16.09 -17.27
C GLY A 74 -34.08 -16.97 -18.15
N ILE A 75 -33.03 -17.60 -17.62
CA ILE A 75 -32.23 -18.56 -18.39
C ILE A 75 -32.95 -19.90 -18.48
N LYS A 76 -33.35 -20.28 -19.69
CA LYS A 76 -34.07 -21.55 -19.97
C LYS A 76 -33.18 -22.60 -20.64
N SER A 77 -32.01 -22.22 -21.14
CA SER A 77 -31.07 -23.09 -21.85
C SER A 77 -29.63 -22.72 -21.53
N ARG A 78 -28.69 -23.64 -21.81
CA ARG A 78 -27.25 -23.40 -21.60
C ARG A 78 -26.62 -22.50 -22.68
N GLN A 79 -27.27 -22.32 -23.83
CA GLN A 79 -26.70 -21.60 -24.98
C GLN A 79 -26.23 -20.17 -24.65
N GLN A 80 -27.08 -19.40 -23.99
CA GLN A 80 -26.75 -18.02 -23.59
C GLN A 80 -25.58 -17.95 -22.59
N PRO A 81 -25.63 -18.64 -21.42
CA PRO A 81 -24.53 -18.59 -20.48
C PRO A 81 -23.24 -19.21 -21.04
N ASP A 82 -23.30 -20.28 -21.83
CA ASP A 82 -22.13 -20.88 -22.48
C ASP A 82 -21.47 -19.90 -23.45
N SER A 83 -22.27 -19.14 -24.22
CA SER A 83 -21.77 -18.10 -25.12
C SER A 83 -21.01 -17.00 -24.36
N VAL A 84 -21.55 -16.56 -23.21
CA VAL A 84 -20.87 -15.57 -22.34
C VAL A 84 -19.56 -16.14 -21.77
N LEU A 85 -19.55 -17.40 -21.33
CA LEU A 85 -18.34 -18.05 -20.81
C LEU A 85 -17.29 -18.21 -21.91
N ALA A 86 -17.68 -18.63 -23.12
CA ALA A 86 -16.81 -18.75 -24.27
C ALA A 86 -16.22 -17.38 -24.67
N PHE A 87 -17.01 -16.31 -24.60
CA PHE A 87 -16.54 -14.95 -24.83
C PHE A 87 -15.50 -14.52 -23.79
N PHE A 88 -15.71 -14.80 -22.50
CA PHE A 88 -14.68 -14.52 -21.50
C PHE A 88 -13.40 -15.34 -21.74
N LYS A 89 -13.52 -16.61 -22.14
CA LYS A 89 -12.35 -17.43 -22.49
C LYS A 89 -11.59 -16.88 -23.70
N SER A 90 -12.27 -16.33 -24.70
CA SER A 90 -11.60 -15.74 -25.89
C SER A 90 -10.80 -14.46 -25.58
N TYR A 91 -11.05 -13.84 -24.43
CA TYR A 91 -10.28 -12.72 -23.85
C TYR A 91 -9.32 -13.17 -22.73
N ASP A 92 -9.03 -14.47 -22.62
CA ASP A 92 -8.05 -15.04 -21.69
C ASP A 92 -8.44 -14.88 -20.20
N PHE A 93 -9.74 -14.84 -19.89
CA PHE A 93 -10.17 -14.91 -18.50
C PHE A 93 -9.96 -16.32 -17.93
N GLU A 94 -9.20 -16.41 -16.84
CA GLU A 94 -9.07 -17.63 -16.05
C GLU A 94 -10.42 -18.04 -15.43
N ASP A 95 -10.71 -19.34 -15.36
CA ASP A 95 -11.96 -19.87 -14.77
C ASP A 95 -12.19 -19.38 -13.32
N LYS A 96 -11.12 -19.27 -12.53
CA LYS A 96 -11.17 -18.69 -11.17
C LYS A 96 -11.61 -17.23 -11.18
N SER A 97 -11.15 -16.45 -12.16
CA SER A 97 -11.53 -15.05 -12.32
C SER A 97 -12.99 -14.92 -12.77
N VAL A 98 -13.43 -15.76 -13.71
CA VAL A 98 -14.84 -15.83 -14.14
C VAL A 98 -15.75 -16.20 -12.97
N LYS A 99 -15.41 -17.23 -12.19
CA LYS A 99 -16.15 -17.60 -10.98
C LYS A 99 -16.30 -16.42 -10.01
N ASN A 100 -15.23 -15.66 -9.76
CA ASN A 100 -15.29 -14.49 -8.89
C ASN A 100 -16.19 -13.37 -9.45
N ILE A 101 -16.20 -13.18 -10.77
CA ILE A 101 -17.11 -12.25 -11.45
C ILE A 101 -18.57 -12.69 -11.22
N LEU A 102 -18.86 -13.98 -11.41
CA LEU A 102 -20.20 -14.56 -11.24
C LEU A 102 -20.70 -14.49 -9.80
N VAL A 103 -19.82 -14.59 -8.80
CA VAL A 103 -20.19 -14.38 -7.39
C VAL A 103 -20.64 -12.94 -7.13
N VAL A 104 -20.04 -11.95 -7.82
CA VAL A 104 -20.32 -10.53 -7.60
C VAL A 104 -21.46 -10.03 -8.49
N PHE A 105 -21.56 -10.52 -9.71
CA PHE A 105 -22.50 -10.06 -10.73
C PHE A 105 -22.94 -11.24 -11.62
N PRO A 106 -23.78 -12.15 -11.10
CA PRO A 106 -24.22 -13.33 -11.85
C PRO A 106 -25.01 -12.98 -13.11
N GLN A 107 -25.75 -11.87 -13.09
CA GLN A 107 -26.55 -11.42 -14.24
C GLN A 107 -25.73 -11.15 -15.51
N CYS A 108 -24.39 -11.12 -15.45
CA CYS A 108 -23.59 -11.07 -16.67
C CYS A 108 -23.85 -12.26 -17.61
N LEU A 109 -24.29 -13.41 -17.08
CA LEU A 109 -24.69 -14.58 -17.89
C LEU A 109 -25.95 -14.33 -18.73
N LEU A 110 -26.71 -13.27 -18.44
CA LEU A 110 -27.89 -12.87 -19.21
C LEU A 110 -27.54 -11.91 -20.37
N LEU A 111 -26.30 -11.45 -20.46
CA LEU A 111 -25.91 -10.43 -21.43
C LEU A 111 -25.67 -11.04 -22.81
N ASP A 112 -26.27 -10.44 -23.84
CA ASP A 112 -26.02 -10.79 -25.24
C ASP A 112 -24.56 -10.47 -25.63
N VAL A 113 -23.85 -11.47 -26.16
CA VAL A 113 -22.43 -11.31 -26.51
C VAL A 113 -22.26 -10.32 -27.66
N GLU A 114 -23.02 -10.45 -28.74
CA GLU A 114 -22.85 -9.66 -29.95
C GLU A 114 -23.39 -8.23 -29.81
N LYS A 115 -24.48 -8.05 -29.07
CA LYS A 115 -25.14 -6.75 -28.91
C LYS A 115 -24.62 -5.94 -27.72
N SER A 116 -24.07 -6.59 -26.69
CA SER A 116 -23.65 -5.91 -25.45
C SER A 116 -22.16 -6.06 -25.14
N LEU A 117 -21.66 -7.29 -25.02
CA LEU A 117 -20.29 -7.52 -24.53
C LEU A 117 -19.23 -7.19 -25.58
N ALA A 118 -19.34 -7.75 -26.78
CA ALA A 118 -18.35 -7.58 -27.84
C ALA A 118 -18.19 -6.11 -28.25
N PRO A 119 -19.25 -5.31 -28.49
CA PRO A 119 -19.09 -3.89 -28.81
C PRO A 119 -18.39 -3.11 -27.70
N LYS A 120 -18.67 -3.43 -26.43
CA LYS A 120 -18.06 -2.77 -25.27
C LYS A 120 -16.58 -3.09 -25.16
N PHE A 121 -16.19 -4.34 -25.36
CA PHE A 121 -14.79 -4.75 -25.32
C PHE A 121 -14.02 -4.16 -26.50
N ARG A 122 -14.59 -4.17 -27.71
CA ARG A 122 -14.01 -3.48 -28.88
C ARG A 122 -13.80 -2.00 -28.59
N ALA A 123 -14.80 -1.32 -28.04
CA ALA A 123 -14.67 0.09 -27.69
C ALA A 123 -13.59 0.37 -26.63
N PHE A 124 -13.38 -0.54 -25.67
CA PHE A 124 -12.25 -0.44 -24.74
C PHE A 124 -10.90 -0.61 -25.44
N GLN A 125 -10.81 -1.51 -26.43
CA GLN A 125 -9.62 -1.69 -27.26
C GLN A 125 -9.36 -0.46 -28.14
N ASP A 126 -10.40 0.17 -28.68
CA ASP A 126 -10.31 1.41 -29.46
C ASP A 126 -9.82 2.60 -28.61
N LEU A 127 -10.00 2.55 -27.29
CA LEU A 127 -9.39 3.47 -26.33
C LEU A 127 -7.92 3.13 -26.01
N GLY A 128 -7.37 2.11 -26.66
CA GLY A 128 -5.99 1.66 -26.51
C GLY A 128 -5.74 0.77 -25.30
N LEU A 129 -6.79 0.24 -24.64
CA LEU A 129 -6.63 -0.75 -23.56
C LEU A 129 -6.26 -2.11 -24.14
N SER A 130 -5.25 -2.76 -23.56
CA SER A 130 -4.90 -4.13 -23.95
C SER A 130 -5.97 -5.13 -23.48
N ARG A 131 -5.95 -6.35 -24.02
CA ARG A 131 -6.80 -7.44 -23.52
C ARG A 131 -6.62 -7.65 -22.01
N SER A 132 -5.39 -7.63 -21.52
CA SER A 132 -5.08 -7.75 -20.09
C SER A 132 -5.67 -6.62 -19.26
N ASP A 133 -5.65 -5.39 -19.75
CA ASP A 133 -6.24 -4.24 -19.06
C ASP A 133 -7.76 -4.37 -18.94
N ILE A 134 -8.41 -4.88 -20.00
CA ILE A 134 -9.86 -5.12 -20.03
C ILE A 134 -10.23 -6.24 -19.05
N VAL A 135 -9.49 -7.36 -19.07
CA VAL A 135 -9.65 -8.45 -18.09
C VAL A 135 -9.55 -7.91 -16.67
N HIS A 136 -8.54 -7.09 -16.40
CA HIS A 136 -8.37 -6.45 -15.11
C HIS A 136 -9.51 -5.50 -14.75
N LEU A 137 -9.97 -4.65 -15.68
CA LEU A 137 -11.08 -3.73 -15.48
C LEU A 137 -12.35 -4.48 -15.06
N VAL A 138 -12.73 -5.49 -15.83
CA VAL A 138 -13.95 -6.29 -15.61
C VAL A 138 -13.84 -7.08 -14.32
N ARG A 139 -12.71 -7.73 -14.05
CA ARG A 139 -12.47 -8.46 -12.80
C ARG A 139 -12.57 -7.54 -11.57
N SER A 140 -12.01 -6.34 -11.65
CA SER A 140 -12.06 -5.37 -10.56
C SER A 140 -13.44 -4.71 -10.41
N ASN A 141 -14.20 -4.60 -11.49
CA ASN A 141 -15.46 -3.85 -11.59
C ASN A 141 -16.54 -4.60 -12.41
N PRO A 142 -17.02 -5.80 -12.00
CA PRO A 142 -17.92 -6.61 -12.84
C PRO A 142 -19.20 -5.90 -13.29
N VAL A 143 -19.70 -4.98 -12.46
CA VAL A 143 -20.93 -4.20 -12.71
C VAL A 143 -20.81 -3.28 -13.94
N VAL A 144 -19.59 -2.96 -14.38
CA VAL A 144 -19.36 -2.17 -15.62
C VAL A 144 -19.97 -2.83 -16.86
N LEU A 145 -20.15 -4.16 -16.82
CA LEU A 145 -20.78 -4.92 -17.89
C LEU A 145 -22.27 -4.61 -18.02
N ASN A 146 -22.96 -4.20 -16.94
CA ASN A 146 -24.38 -3.86 -16.97
C ASN A 146 -24.65 -2.44 -17.45
N ASN A 147 -23.67 -1.52 -17.31
CA ASN A 147 -23.86 -0.14 -17.72
C ASN A 147 -23.90 -0.01 -19.24
N ARG A 148 -24.74 0.92 -19.73
CA ARG A 148 -24.79 1.31 -21.15
C ARG A 148 -23.42 1.82 -21.61
N PHE A 149 -22.99 1.43 -22.80
CA PHE A 149 -21.65 1.76 -23.30
C PHE A 149 -21.49 3.27 -23.48
N GLU A 150 -22.56 3.95 -23.90
CA GLU A 150 -22.70 5.40 -24.06
C GLU A 150 -22.48 6.14 -22.75
N THR A 151 -22.68 5.48 -21.60
CA THR A 151 -22.45 6.05 -20.28
C THR A 151 -21.03 5.80 -19.77
N ILE A 152 -20.42 4.66 -20.12
CA ILE A 152 -19.11 4.26 -19.58
C ILE A 152 -17.95 4.84 -20.39
N LEU A 153 -18.03 4.79 -21.72
CA LEU A 153 -16.93 5.23 -22.58
C LEU A 153 -16.56 6.70 -22.37
N PRO A 154 -17.50 7.66 -22.28
CA PRO A 154 -17.15 9.05 -22.00
C PRO A 154 -16.42 9.21 -20.66
N LYS A 155 -16.79 8.43 -19.64
CA LYS A 155 -16.10 8.46 -18.34
C LYS A 155 -14.68 7.93 -18.44
N ILE A 156 -14.47 6.82 -19.13
CA ILE A 156 -13.12 6.26 -19.33
C ILE A 156 -12.26 7.24 -20.13
N ARG A 157 -12.81 7.84 -21.20
CA ARG A 157 -12.12 8.88 -21.99
C ARG A 157 -11.74 10.08 -21.12
N PHE A 158 -12.66 10.55 -20.29
CA PHE A 158 -12.40 11.64 -19.36
C PHE A 158 -11.29 11.29 -18.35
N TRP A 159 -11.33 10.10 -17.74
CA TRP A 159 -10.27 9.67 -16.82
C TRP A 159 -8.92 9.55 -17.53
N LEU A 160 -8.91 9.01 -18.75
CA LEU A 160 -7.70 8.91 -19.55
C LEU A 160 -7.13 10.29 -19.88
N SER A 161 -7.99 11.27 -20.22
CA SER A 161 -7.54 12.63 -20.54
C SER A 161 -6.93 13.35 -19.34
N ILE A 162 -7.50 13.19 -18.13
CA ILE A 162 -6.95 13.85 -16.93
C ILE A 162 -5.75 13.12 -16.33
N LEU A 163 -5.65 11.80 -16.51
CA LEU A 163 -4.52 11.00 -16.03
C LEU A 163 -3.32 11.05 -16.99
N GLY A 164 -3.56 11.26 -18.28
CA GLY A 164 -2.54 11.27 -19.32
C GLY A 164 -1.81 9.93 -19.51
N SER A 165 -2.25 8.86 -18.84
CA SER A 165 -1.57 7.57 -18.82
C SER A 165 -2.55 6.41 -18.64
N LYS A 166 -2.44 5.43 -19.54
CA LYS A 166 -3.20 4.17 -19.48
C LYS A 166 -2.82 3.36 -18.24
N ASP A 167 -1.55 3.34 -17.87
CA ASP A 167 -1.09 2.62 -16.67
C ASP A 167 -1.69 3.21 -15.39
N LEU A 168 -1.79 4.54 -15.31
CA LEU A 168 -2.45 5.21 -14.19
C LEU A 168 -3.96 4.93 -14.17
N LEU A 169 -4.60 4.85 -15.34
CA LEU A 169 -6.00 4.48 -15.47
C LEU A 169 -6.24 3.04 -14.98
N VAL A 170 -5.40 2.09 -15.40
CA VAL A 170 -5.46 0.70 -14.95
C VAL A 170 -5.18 0.58 -13.45
N LYS A 171 -4.25 1.38 -12.92
CA LYS A 171 -4.01 1.49 -11.48
C LYS A 171 -5.24 2.00 -10.74
N LEU A 172 -5.95 3.00 -11.30
CA LEU A 172 -7.21 3.49 -10.75
C LEU A 172 -8.29 2.38 -10.73
N PHE A 173 -8.42 1.60 -11.80
CA PHE A 173 -9.34 0.46 -11.86
C PHE A 173 -9.10 -0.53 -10.72
N LYS A 174 -7.82 -0.82 -10.45
CA LYS A 174 -7.39 -1.75 -9.40
C LYS A 174 -7.63 -1.19 -7.99
N GLN A 175 -7.47 0.12 -7.82
CA GLN A 175 -7.57 0.77 -6.50
C GLN A 175 -8.99 1.12 -6.09
N ASN A 176 -9.95 1.29 -7.01
CA ASN A 176 -11.31 1.69 -6.65
C ASN A 176 -12.37 1.05 -7.56
N ARG A 177 -13.13 0.08 -7.03
CA ARG A 177 -14.22 -0.61 -7.75
C ARG A 177 -15.37 0.30 -8.22
N TRP A 178 -15.48 1.50 -7.67
CA TRP A 178 -16.67 2.34 -7.85
C TRP A 178 -16.38 3.61 -8.64
N PHE A 179 -15.15 3.80 -9.14
CA PHE A 179 -14.75 5.09 -9.73
C PHE A 179 -15.61 5.46 -10.96
N LEU A 180 -16.05 4.49 -11.77
CA LEU A 180 -16.98 4.69 -12.90
C LEU A 180 -18.43 4.92 -12.48
N GLY A 181 -18.78 4.56 -11.24
CA GLY A 181 -20.10 4.83 -10.67
C GLY A 181 -20.32 6.32 -10.40
N TYR A 182 -19.26 7.08 -10.12
CA TYR A 182 -19.38 8.52 -9.88
C TYR A 182 -19.74 9.27 -11.16
N SER A 183 -20.53 10.34 -11.01
CA SER A 183 -20.82 11.29 -12.09
C SER A 183 -19.59 12.16 -12.34
N VAL A 184 -19.15 12.25 -13.59
CA VAL A 184 -18.06 13.16 -13.98
C VAL A 184 -18.48 14.60 -13.72
N ASP A 185 -19.65 15.00 -14.19
CA ASP A 185 -20.09 16.41 -14.14
C ASP A 185 -20.54 16.86 -12.76
N LYS A 186 -21.14 15.97 -11.95
CA LYS A 186 -21.63 16.33 -10.60
C LYS A 186 -20.60 16.10 -9.48
N ARG A 187 -19.54 15.33 -9.73
CA ARG A 187 -18.57 14.95 -8.69
C ARG A 187 -17.14 15.30 -9.09
N VAL A 188 -16.66 14.76 -10.20
CA VAL A 188 -15.23 14.81 -10.53
C VAL A 188 -14.83 16.21 -11.01
N ARG A 189 -15.57 16.78 -11.97
CA ARG A 189 -15.28 18.10 -12.54
C ARG A 189 -15.35 19.22 -11.49
N PRO A 190 -16.39 19.34 -10.64
CA PRO A 190 -16.41 20.36 -9.58
C PRO A 190 -15.27 20.21 -8.59
N ASN A 191 -14.85 18.97 -8.26
CA ASN A 191 -13.71 18.76 -7.37
C ASN A 191 -12.38 19.13 -8.02
N LEU A 192 -12.23 18.95 -9.34
CA LEU A 192 -11.07 19.43 -10.07
C LEU A 192 -11.03 20.96 -10.08
N GLU A 193 -12.17 21.62 -10.29
CA GLU A 193 -12.30 23.08 -10.22
C GLU A 193 -11.97 23.60 -8.82
N ILE A 194 -12.50 22.99 -7.75
CA ILE A 194 -12.14 23.32 -6.36
C ILE A 194 -10.62 23.17 -6.14
N LEU A 195 -10.00 22.09 -6.61
CA LEU A 195 -8.56 21.94 -6.48
C LEU A 195 -7.80 23.06 -7.21
N GLN A 196 -8.24 23.42 -8.42
CA GLN A 196 -7.64 24.50 -9.22
C GLN A 196 -7.80 25.88 -8.56
N GLU A 197 -8.99 26.21 -8.06
CA GLU A 197 -9.27 27.44 -7.28
C GLU A 197 -8.35 27.56 -6.06
N TYR A 198 -8.01 26.43 -5.45
CA TYR A 198 -7.11 26.35 -4.30
C TYR A 198 -5.63 26.25 -4.71
N GLY A 199 -5.28 26.50 -5.96
CA GLY A 199 -3.90 26.52 -6.46
C GLY A 199 -3.25 25.14 -6.64
N VAL A 200 -4.05 24.08 -6.68
CA VAL A 200 -3.61 22.70 -6.93
C VAL A 200 -3.75 22.41 -8.42
N THR A 201 -2.78 22.87 -9.20
CA THR A 201 -2.74 22.75 -10.66
C THR A 201 -1.47 22.01 -11.12
N GLY A 202 -1.38 21.71 -12.42
CA GLY A 202 -0.19 21.14 -13.06
C GLY A 202 0.34 19.90 -12.34
N GLN A 203 1.63 19.93 -11.97
CA GLN A 203 2.30 18.81 -11.31
C GLN A 203 1.68 18.43 -9.97
N LYS A 204 1.16 19.39 -9.17
CA LYS A 204 0.52 19.09 -7.88
C LYS A 204 -0.72 18.22 -8.07
N LEU A 205 -1.54 18.56 -9.07
CA LEU A 205 -2.74 17.81 -9.44
C LEU A 205 -2.37 16.43 -10.00
N ALA A 206 -1.40 16.38 -10.92
CA ALA A 206 -0.93 15.12 -11.49
C ALA A 206 -0.46 14.14 -10.39
N THR A 207 0.30 14.61 -9.41
CA THR A 207 0.71 13.80 -8.26
C THR A 207 -0.51 13.31 -7.46
N ILE A 208 -1.50 14.16 -7.17
CA ILE A 208 -2.72 13.72 -6.47
C ILE A 208 -3.45 12.63 -7.26
N LEU A 209 -3.63 12.79 -8.56
CA LEU A 209 -4.30 11.81 -9.41
C LEU A 209 -3.52 10.49 -9.51
N GLN A 210 -2.18 10.55 -9.51
CA GLN A 210 -1.31 9.37 -9.56
C GLN A 210 -1.30 8.54 -8.25
N TYR A 211 -1.33 9.21 -7.10
CA TYR A 211 -1.16 8.55 -5.80
C TYR A 211 -2.46 8.41 -5.02
N ARG A 212 -3.41 9.35 -5.15
CA ARG A 212 -4.66 9.43 -4.38
C ARG A 212 -5.84 9.93 -5.24
N PRO A 213 -6.20 9.26 -6.36
CA PRO A 213 -7.29 9.70 -7.23
C PRO A 213 -8.68 9.73 -6.54
N ARG A 214 -8.83 9.06 -5.39
CA ARG A 214 -10.07 9.13 -4.60
C ARG A 214 -10.37 10.53 -4.04
N ILE A 215 -9.40 11.43 -3.96
CA ILE A 215 -9.62 12.81 -3.49
C ILE A 215 -10.65 13.52 -4.36
N VAL A 216 -10.55 13.40 -5.69
CA VAL A 216 -11.50 14.02 -6.63
C VAL A 216 -12.86 13.29 -6.69
N LEU A 217 -13.02 12.20 -5.95
CA LEU A 217 -14.29 11.46 -5.84
C LEU A 217 -15.06 11.80 -4.56
N GLN A 218 -14.49 12.60 -3.65
CA GLN A 218 -15.13 12.99 -2.39
C GLN A 218 -16.33 13.92 -2.62
N LYS A 219 -17.20 14.06 -1.62
CA LYS A 219 -18.22 15.13 -1.63
C LYS A 219 -17.48 16.49 -1.65
N PRO A 220 -17.93 17.49 -2.44
CA PRO A 220 -17.26 18.79 -2.53
C PRO A 220 -16.96 19.45 -1.18
N ASP A 221 -17.91 19.41 -0.24
CA ASP A 221 -17.70 19.99 1.11
C ASP A 221 -16.64 19.22 1.92
N SER A 222 -16.58 17.89 1.75
CA SER A 222 -15.52 17.07 2.36
C SER A 222 -14.15 17.42 1.79
N LEU A 223 -14.05 17.69 0.49
CA LEU A 223 -12.81 18.14 -0.15
C LEU A 223 -12.38 19.51 0.37
N LYS A 224 -13.30 20.48 0.46
CA LYS A 224 -13.03 21.81 1.03
C LYS A 224 -12.56 21.70 2.49
N SER A 225 -13.25 20.90 3.31
CA SER A 225 -12.87 20.64 4.70
C SER A 225 -11.47 19.99 4.81
N LEU A 226 -11.16 19.05 3.91
CA LEU A 226 -9.85 18.42 3.85
C LEU A 226 -8.75 19.43 3.51
N ILE A 227 -9.00 20.34 2.56
CA ILE A 227 -8.06 21.42 2.22
C ILE A 227 -7.87 22.36 3.42
N SER A 228 -8.94 22.82 4.06
CA SER A 228 -8.83 23.65 5.27
C SER A 228 -8.06 22.95 6.39
N ARG A 229 -8.22 21.63 6.54
CA ARG A 229 -7.43 20.84 7.51
C ARG A 229 -5.93 20.89 7.20
N VAL A 230 -5.51 20.87 5.93
CA VAL A 230 -4.10 21.00 5.54
C VAL A 230 -3.55 22.37 5.92
N GLU A 231 -4.33 23.44 5.71
CA GLU A 231 -3.94 24.80 6.08
C GLU A 231 -3.83 24.97 7.59
N ASN A 232 -4.79 24.42 8.36
CA ASN A 232 -4.77 24.41 9.82
C ASN A 232 -3.58 23.62 10.40
N LEU A 233 -3.04 22.67 9.64
CA LEU A 233 -1.80 21.97 9.99
C LEU A 233 -0.53 22.78 9.67
N GLY A 234 -0.68 24.01 9.17
CA GLY A 234 0.41 24.94 8.88
C GLY A 234 1.09 24.72 7.53
N VAL A 235 0.40 24.11 6.55
CA VAL A 235 0.93 23.94 5.20
C VAL A 235 0.15 24.83 4.22
N SER A 236 0.81 25.88 3.74
CA SER A 236 0.25 26.79 2.73
C SER A 236 0.00 26.08 1.39
N ARG A 237 -1.03 26.51 0.65
CA ARG A 237 -1.38 26.04 -0.70
C ARG A 237 -0.23 26.22 -1.71
N THR A 238 0.58 27.26 -1.54
CA THR A 238 1.73 27.54 -2.42
C THR A 238 2.86 26.55 -2.19
N SER A 239 2.95 25.92 -1.01
CA SER A 239 4.00 24.97 -0.65
C SER A 239 4.10 23.79 -1.63
N GLY A 240 5.34 23.39 -1.93
CA GLY A 240 5.62 22.14 -2.65
C GLY A 240 5.14 20.90 -1.88
N MET A 241 4.95 20.98 -0.57
CA MET A 241 4.46 19.88 0.26
C MET A 241 2.93 19.77 0.27
N PHE A 242 2.19 20.78 -0.22
CA PHE A 242 0.74 20.83 -0.06
C PHE A 242 0.02 19.57 -0.56
N HIS A 243 0.33 19.12 -1.78
CA HIS A 243 -0.32 17.97 -2.40
C HIS A 243 0.06 16.63 -1.74
N TRP A 244 1.29 16.52 -1.21
CA TRP A 244 1.72 15.38 -0.38
C TRP A 244 0.98 15.37 0.95
N THR A 245 0.81 16.54 1.58
CA THR A 245 0.08 16.70 2.83
C THR A 245 -1.40 16.38 2.64
N LEU A 246 -2.04 16.92 1.60
CA LEU A 246 -3.42 16.63 1.24
C LEU A 246 -3.63 15.12 1.05
N SER A 247 -2.71 14.48 0.31
CA SER A 247 -2.71 13.03 0.10
C SER A 247 -2.58 12.24 1.41
N ALA A 248 -1.69 12.63 2.32
CA ALA A 248 -1.51 11.97 3.61
C ALA A 248 -2.73 12.15 4.53
N VAL A 249 -3.21 13.38 4.69
CA VAL A 249 -4.33 13.72 5.57
C VAL A 249 -5.63 13.08 5.10
N SER A 250 -5.83 12.92 3.78
CA SER A 250 -6.99 12.22 3.21
C SER A 250 -7.08 10.75 3.63
N ALA A 251 -5.94 10.14 3.97
CA ALA A 251 -5.79 8.72 4.23
C ALA A 251 -5.74 8.37 5.72
N VAL A 252 -5.44 9.37 6.56
CA VAL A 252 -5.08 9.15 7.95
C VAL A 252 -6.17 9.71 8.86
N HIS A 253 -6.78 8.78 9.61
CA HIS A 253 -7.75 9.12 10.64
C HIS A 253 -7.10 9.97 11.74
N PRO A 254 -7.76 11.00 12.30
CA PRO A 254 -7.19 11.83 13.37
C PRO A 254 -6.67 11.05 14.57
N ASN A 255 -7.34 9.96 14.96
CA ASN A 255 -6.85 9.11 16.05
C ASN A 255 -5.44 8.54 15.79
N LYS A 256 -5.12 8.23 14.53
CA LYS A 256 -3.78 7.74 14.17
C LYS A 256 -2.73 8.83 14.35
N PHE A 257 -3.04 10.09 14.03
CA PHE A 257 -2.17 11.22 14.34
C PHE A 257 -1.91 11.32 15.85
N LYS A 258 -2.95 11.19 16.68
CA LYS A 258 -2.81 11.21 18.13
C LYS A 258 -1.88 10.10 18.62
N MET A 259 -2.10 8.85 18.19
CA MET A 259 -1.25 7.72 18.58
C MET A 259 0.20 7.89 18.11
N GLN A 260 0.42 8.43 16.92
CA GLN A 260 1.78 8.73 16.43
C GLN A 260 2.43 9.83 17.27
N LEU A 261 1.69 10.87 17.64
CA LEU A 261 2.20 11.93 18.51
C LEU A 261 2.62 11.38 19.88
N GLU A 262 1.79 10.57 20.54
CA GLU A 262 2.15 9.97 21.84
C GLU A 262 3.37 9.04 21.72
N LEU A 263 3.46 8.27 20.63
CA LEU A 263 4.64 7.47 20.30
C LEU A 263 5.91 8.35 20.28
N PHE A 264 5.92 9.42 19.50
CA PHE A 264 7.11 10.27 19.36
C PHE A 264 7.41 11.07 20.62
N ARG A 265 6.42 11.39 21.46
CA ARG A 265 6.65 11.93 22.82
C ARG A 265 7.47 10.99 23.68
N GLY A 266 7.25 9.68 23.56
CA GLY A 266 8.08 8.66 24.22
C GLY A 266 9.56 8.71 23.80
N PHE A 267 9.86 9.26 22.62
CA PHE A 267 11.20 9.52 22.11
C PHE A 267 11.63 11.00 22.26
N GLY A 268 10.95 11.76 23.10
CA GLY A 268 11.31 13.13 23.45
C GLY A 268 10.86 14.23 22.48
N TRP A 269 10.01 13.93 21.50
CA TRP A 269 9.47 14.99 20.62
C TRP A 269 8.35 15.76 21.31
N SER A 270 8.38 17.09 21.19
CA SER A 270 7.21 17.92 21.50
C SER A 270 6.14 17.78 20.42
N GLU A 271 4.95 18.34 20.68
CA GLU A 271 3.91 18.44 19.66
C GLU A 271 4.35 19.32 18.48
N ASP A 272 5.07 20.40 18.76
CA ASP A 272 5.62 21.29 17.73
C ASP A 272 6.67 20.58 16.87
N ASP A 273 7.52 19.75 17.48
CA ASP A 273 8.51 18.92 16.78
C ASP A 273 7.85 17.93 15.83
N TYR A 274 6.80 17.25 16.31
CA TYR A 274 6.03 16.32 15.48
C TYR A 274 5.40 17.02 14.27
N PHE A 275 4.78 18.19 14.48
CA PHE A 275 4.19 18.94 13.37
C PHE A 275 5.25 19.56 12.45
N ALA A 276 6.41 19.96 12.96
CA ALA A 276 7.54 20.40 12.14
C ALA A 276 8.04 19.25 11.24
N ALA A 277 8.20 18.04 11.79
CA ALA A 277 8.54 16.85 11.02
C ALA A 277 7.45 16.50 10.00
N PHE A 278 6.18 16.55 10.40
CA PHE A 278 5.03 16.30 9.52
C PHE A 278 5.01 17.24 8.31
N ARG A 279 5.25 18.53 8.50
CA ARG A 279 5.27 19.51 7.41
C ARG A 279 6.41 19.27 6.42
N LYS A 280 7.53 18.68 6.86
CA LYS A 280 8.67 18.30 6.01
C LYS A 280 8.42 16.99 5.23
N SER A 281 7.72 16.02 5.83
CA SER A 281 7.48 14.72 5.22
C SER A 281 6.13 14.12 5.65
N PRO A 282 5.00 14.63 5.15
CA PRO A 282 3.67 14.25 5.63
C PRO A 282 3.36 12.76 5.43
N THR A 283 4.02 12.12 4.47
CA THR A 283 3.80 10.72 4.09
C THR A 283 4.22 9.70 5.14
N PHE A 284 5.07 10.04 6.12
CA PHE A 284 5.41 9.09 7.20
C PHE A 284 4.18 8.73 8.06
N THR A 285 3.16 9.60 8.09
CA THR A 285 1.90 9.33 8.80
C THR A 285 1.11 8.15 8.21
N ASN A 286 1.39 7.77 6.96
CA ASN A 286 0.84 6.56 6.36
C ASN A 286 1.42 5.28 6.98
N VAL A 287 2.61 5.33 7.58
CA VAL A 287 3.24 4.19 8.25
C VAL A 287 2.47 3.82 9.53
N SER A 288 2.40 2.55 9.88
CA SER A 288 1.70 2.11 11.10
C SER A 288 2.44 2.57 12.37
N VAL A 289 1.71 2.77 13.47
CA VAL A 289 2.30 3.15 14.77
C VAL A 289 3.35 2.11 15.21
N LYS A 290 3.01 0.82 15.12
CA LYS A 290 3.92 -0.30 15.44
C LYS A 290 5.20 -0.28 14.60
N THR A 291 5.08 0.01 13.31
CA THR A 291 6.24 0.10 12.42
C THR A 291 7.09 1.33 12.73
N LEU A 292 6.49 2.46 13.10
CA LEU A 292 7.23 3.65 13.51
C LEU A 292 7.97 3.41 14.83
N GLN A 293 7.35 2.74 15.81
CA GLN A 293 8.02 2.32 17.05
C GLN A 293 9.28 1.53 16.74
N ARG A 294 9.19 0.46 15.95
CA ARG A 294 10.36 -0.36 15.57
C ARG A 294 11.46 0.44 14.88
N LYS A 295 11.09 1.40 14.03
CA LYS A 295 12.08 2.27 13.37
C LYS A 295 12.77 3.20 14.36
N MET A 296 12.03 3.76 15.31
CA MET A 296 12.60 4.63 16.34
C MET A 296 13.48 3.85 17.32
N GLU A 297 13.07 2.65 17.74
CA GLU A 297 13.92 1.72 18.52
C GLU A 297 15.23 1.46 17.79
N PHE A 298 15.16 1.06 16.50
CA PHE A 298 16.36 0.86 15.70
C PHE A 298 17.25 2.11 15.65
N PHE A 299 16.68 3.28 15.32
CA PHE A 299 17.50 4.48 15.16
C PHE A 299 18.12 4.98 16.48
N VAL A 300 17.32 5.04 17.54
CA VAL A 300 17.71 5.67 18.81
C VAL A 300 18.44 4.68 19.72
N ASN A 301 17.91 3.47 19.85
CA ASN A 301 18.42 2.51 20.83
C ASN A 301 19.55 1.65 20.22
N GLU A 302 19.36 1.13 19.01
CA GLU A 302 20.32 0.21 18.39
C GLU A 302 21.43 0.95 17.62
N ALA A 303 21.05 1.97 16.84
CA ALA A 303 21.96 2.67 15.95
C ALA A 303 22.61 3.92 16.58
N GLY A 304 22.15 4.32 17.76
CA GLY A 304 22.72 5.40 18.56
C GLY A 304 22.52 6.82 18.01
N TYR A 305 21.54 7.03 17.12
CA TYR A 305 21.21 8.37 16.62
C TYR A 305 20.39 9.15 17.65
N ALA A 306 20.59 10.47 17.71
CA ALA A 306 19.71 11.30 18.51
C ALA A 306 18.31 11.33 17.88
N SER A 307 17.27 11.30 18.72
CA SER A 307 15.87 11.40 18.26
C SER A 307 15.63 12.70 17.46
N SER A 308 16.35 13.78 17.77
CA SER A 308 16.35 15.04 17.03
C SER A 308 16.93 14.92 15.62
N ASP A 309 17.88 14.03 15.36
CA ASP A 309 18.41 13.78 14.01
C ASP A 309 17.32 13.21 13.09
N ILE A 310 16.47 12.34 13.65
CA ILE A 310 15.34 11.74 12.93
C ILE A 310 14.27 12.78 12.63
N MET A 311 13.98 13.66 13.59
CA MET A 311 13.06 14.78 13.43
C MET A 311 13.50 15.74 12.31
N MET A 312 14.81 15.94 12.15
CA MET A 312 15.34 16.81 11.10
C MET A 312 15.14 16.24 9.70
N TYR A 313 15.09 14.91 9.55
CA TYR A 313 14.97 14.20 8.27
C TYR A 313 13.88 13.12 8.28
N PRO A 314 12.61 13.47 8.52
CA PRO A 314 11.54 12.50 8.79
C PRO A 314 11.19 11.61 7.59
N VAL A 315 11.67 11.95 6.38
CA VAL A 315 11.55 11.10 5.19
C VAL A 315 12.17 9.72 5.41
N ILE A 316 13.19 9.57 6.26
CA ILE A 316 13.83 8.28 6.52
C ILE A 316 12.86 7.26 7.15
N LEU A 317 11.84 7.74 7.87
CA LEU A 317 10.79 6.91 8.46
C LEU A 317 9.87 6.28 7.40
N THR A 318 9.97 6.70 6.13
CA THR A 318 9.19 6.11 5.02
C THR A 318 9.87 4.91 4.37
N TYR A 319 11.19 4.74 4.54
CA TYR A 319 11.93 3.64 3.93
C TYR A 319 11.77 2.31 4.67
N SER A 320 11.92 1.17 3.98
CA SER A 320 11.84 -0.15 4.61
C SER A 320 12.92 -0.34 5.68
N LEU A 321 12.51 -0.75 6.88
CA LEU A 321 13.43 -1.06 7.97
C LEU A 321 14.37 -2.20 7.56
N GLU A 322 13.80 -3.34 7.19
CA GLU A 322 14.53 -4.56 6.86
C GLU A 322 15.30 -4.50 5.55
N LYS A 323 14.75 -3.86 4.52
CA LYS A 323 15.35 -3.86 3.18
C LYS A 323 16.27 -2.68 2.93
N ARG A 324 16.21 -1.61 3.73
CA ARG A 324 17.01 -0.40 3.47
C ARG A 324 17.72 0.11 4.70
N LEU A 325 17.00 0.37 5.79
CA LEU A 325 17.59 1.06 6.95
C LEU A 325 18.67 0.20 7.62
N ILE A 326 18.31 -1.03 8.03
CA ILE A 326 19.24 -1.95 8.71
C ILE A 326 20.41 -2.35 7.79
N PRO A 327 20.20 -2.83 6.54
CA PRO A 327 21.31 -3.28 5.71
C PRO A 327 22.32 -2.16 5.43
N ARG A 328 21.85 -0.95 5.12
CA ARG A 328 22.77 0.17 4.81
C ARG A 328 23.55 0.62 6.02
N TYR A 329 22.94 0.61 7.21
CA TYR A 329 23.63 0.92 8.46
C TYR A 329 24.70 -0.13 8.78
N GLN A 330 24.37 -1.43 8.64
CA GLN A 330 25.33 -2.53 8.86
C GLN A 330 26.55 -2.44 7.94
N ILE A 331 26.35 -2.16 6.64
CA ILE A 331 27.46 -1.93 5.70
C ILE A 331 28.36 -0.79 6.19
N LEU A 332 27.79 0.34 6.59
CA LEU A 332 28.58 1.50 7.01
C LEU A 332 29.34 1.25 8.31
N ILE A 333 28.74 0.58 9.30
CA ILE A 333 29.47 0.21 10.51
C ILE A 333 30.61 -0.73 10.15
N PHE A 334 30.36 -1.77 9.35
CA PHE A 334 31.40 -2.71 8.94
C PHE A 334 32.58 -1.97 8.28
N LEU A 335 32.30 -1.09 7.31
CA LEU A 335 33.33 -0.32 6.62
C LEU A 335 34.11 0.58 7.59
N LYS A 336 33.44 1.20 8.57
CA LYS A 336 34.11 2.05 9.56
C LYS A 336 34.94 1.24 10.55
N PHE A 337 34.41 0.11 11.02
CA PHE A 337 35.08 -0.78 11.97
C PHE A 337 36.38 -1.33 11.39
N ASN A 338 36.37 -1.67 10.10
CA ASN A 338 37.57 -2.14 9.38
C ASN A 338 38.45 -0.99 8.83
N GLY A 339 38.15 0.27 9.16
CA GLY A 339 38.98 1.42 8.78
C GLY A 339 38.89 1.87 7.33
N TYR A 340 38.02 1.27 6.50
CA TYR A 340 37.82 1.66 5.10
C TYR A 340 37.20 3.05 4.95
N ILE A 341 36.40 3.49 5.92
CA ILE A 341 35.85 4.85 5.99
C ILE A 341 36.11 5.49 7.35
N LYS A 342 36.40 6.80 7.34
CA LYS A 342 36.63 7.57 8.58
C LYS A 342 35.32 7.90 9.31
N ASN A 343 34.25 8.19 8.58
CA ASN A 343 32.93 8.52 9.14
C ASN A 343 31.79 8.06 8.20
N PHE A 344 30.57 8.01 8.73
CA PHE A 344 29.37 7.59 7.98
C PHE A 344 28.82 8.67 7.04
N GLY A 345 29.25 9.93 7.18
CA GLY A 345 28.52 11.08 6.67
C GLY A 345 27.18 11.30 7.41
N LYS A 346 26.30 12.15 6.85
CA LYS A 346 24.99 12.44 7.44
C LYS A 346 24.03 11.26 7.21
N LEU A 347 23.27 10.86 8.25
CA LEU A 347 22.25 9.79 8.20
C LEU A 347 21.31 9.92 6.98
N SER A 348 20.78 11.13 6.78
CA SER A 348 19.85 11.42 5.69
C SER A 348 20.46 11.24 4.31
N THR A 349 21.78 11.32 4.16
CA THR A 349 22.44 11.22 2.86
C THR A 349 22.50 9.77 2.37
N TYR A 350 23.15 8.88 3.14
CA TYR A 350 23.38 7.50 2.68
C TYR A 350 22.09 6.67 2.69
N ILE A 351 21.14 6.96 3.60
CA ILE A 351 19.83 6.29 3.61
C ILE A 351 19.00 6.68 2.38
N SER A 352 19.09 7.93 1.93
CA SER A 352 18.29 8.41 0.80
C SER A 352 18.91 8.16 -0.58
N TYR A 353 20.15 7.66 -0.66
CA TYR A 353 20.74 7.29 -1.95
C TYR A 353 19.89 6.27 -2.71
N SER A 354 19.85 6.41 -4.03
CA SER A 354 19.30 5.38 -4.90
C SER A 354 20.07 4.08 -4.68
N GLU A 355 19.44 2.95 -5.05
CA GLU A 355 20.07 1.64 -4.88
C GLU A 355 21.40 1.55 -5.62
N LYS A 356 21.40 1.98 -6.89
CA LYS A 356 22.60 2.10 -7.73
C LYS A 356 23.68 2.94 -7.05
N ARG A 357 23.35 4.15 -6.59
CA ARG A 357 24.34 5.06 -6.00
C ARG A 357 24.90 4.52 -4.68
N PHE A 358 24.06 3.93 -3.83
CA PHE A 358 24.53 3.31 -2.59
C PHE A 358 25.49 2.16 -2.88
N PHE A 359 25.12 1.31 -3.84
CA PHE A 359 25.93 0.17 -4.26
C PHE A 359 27.28 0.60 -4.84
N GLU A 360 27.31 1.59 -5.73
CA GLU A 360 28.56 2.14 -6.26
C GLU A 360 29.46 2.72 -5.16
N MET A 361 28.89 3.51 -4.26
CA MET A 361 29.67 4.28 -3.27
C MET A 361 30.20 3.44 -2.11
N TYR A 362 29.46 2.43 -1.67
CA TYR A 362 29.74 1.70 -0.43
C TYR A 362 29.92 0.19 -0.61
N ILE A 363 29.70 -0.34 -1.81
CA ILE A 363 29.85 -1.78 -2.07
C ILE A 363 30.90 -1.99 -3.16
N LEU A 364 30.66 -1.52 -4.39
CA LEU A 364 31.60 -1.71 -5.49
C LEU A 364 32.96 -1.05 -5.26
N ARG A 365 32.97 0.09 -4.57
CA ARG A 365 34.20 0.80 -4.22
C ARG A 365 35.16 -0.05 -3.37
N TYR A 366 34.63 -1.02 -2.62
CA TYR A 366 35.39 -1.86 -1.69
C TYR A 366 35.35 -3.33 -2.09
N LYS A 367 35.05 -3.63 -3.36
CA LYS A 367 34.85 -5.00 -3.85
C LYS A 367 36.13 -5.84 -3.81
N ASP A 368 37.29 -5.20 -3.97
CA ASP A 368 38.57 -5.88 -4.06
C ASP A 368 39.09 -6.18 -2.63
N GLU A 369 38.76 -5.31 -1.67
CA GLU A 369 39.08 -5.46 -0.26
C GLU A 369 38.08 -6.36 0.49
N CYS A 370 36.82 -6.40 0.08
CA CYS A 370 35.78 -7.23 0.70
C CYS A 370 34.72 -7.68 -0.32
N PRO A 371 35.01 -8.73 -1.12
CA PRO A 371 34.12 -9.20 -2.18
C PRO A 371 32.75 -9.67 -1.65
N ASP A 372 32.71 -10.19 -0.42
CA ASP A 372 31.49 -10.69 0.24
C ASP A 372 30.43 -9.60 0.49
N LEU A 373 30.81 -8.32 0.48
CA LEU A 373 29.86 -7.19 0.63
C LEU A 373 28.75 -7.25 -0.42
N ILE A 374 29.07 -7.67 -1.65
CA ILE A 374 28.13 -7.77 -2.75
C ILE A 374 27.06 -8.82 -2.44
N GLU A 375 27.49 -10.03 -2.07
CA GLU A 375 26.59 -11.14 -1.79
C GLU A 375 25.77 -10.87 -0.52
N PHE A 376 26.41 -10.40 0.54
CA PHE A 376 25.74 -10.03 1.78
C PHE A 376 24.60 -9.03 1.54
N TYR A 377 24.88 -7.96 0.80
CA TYR A 377 23.88 -6.94 0.54
C TYR A 377 22.75 -7.42 -0.38
N ALA A 378 23.08 -8.20 -1.41
CA ALA A 378 22.09 -8.82 -2.29
C ALA A 378 21.13 -9.74 -1.54
N ASN A 379 21.64 -10.53 -0.59
CA ASN A 379 20.84 -11.44 0.23
C ASN A 379 19.86 -10.69 1.16
N LYS A 380 20.28 -9.55 1.73
CA LYS A 380 19.41 -8.69 2.54
C LYS A 380 18.29 -8.03 1.72
N GLN A 381 18.55 -7.64 0.47
CA GLN A 381 17.53 -7.05 -0.41
C GLN A 381 16.42 -8.04 -0.79
N ARG A 382 16.78 -9.32 -0.98
CA ARG A 382 15.85 -10.40 -1.34
C ARG A 382 14.95 -10.85 -0.18
N GLY A 383 15.26 -10.45 1.07
CA GLY A 383 14.55 -10.93 2.26
C GLY A 383 14.87 -12.39 2.62
N THR A 384 15.87 -12.97 1.96
CA THR A 384 16.49 -14.22 2.38
C THR A 384 17.30 -13.94 3.64
N SER A 385 16.82 -14.40 4.80
CA SER A 385 17.73 -14.69 5.90
C SER A 385 18.73 -15.69 5.34
N LEU A 386 20.03 -15.38 5.37
CA LEU A 386 21.07 -16.39 5.23
C LEU A 386 20.67 -17.56 6.14
N ALA A 387 20.29 -18.68 5.52
CA ALA A 387 20.14 -19.92 6.24
C ALA A 387 21.54 -20.25 6.73
N ILE A 388 21.70 -20.22 8.05
CA ILE A 388 22.90 -20.65 8.75
C ILE A 388 23.29 -22.01 8.15
N VAL A 389 24.45 -22.07 7.48
CA VAL A 389 25.16 -23.34 7.33
C VAL A 389 25.48 -23.76 8.76
N ARG A 390 24.66 -24.65 9.34
CA ARG A 390 24.89 -25.18 10.68
C ARG A 390 26.07 -26.13 10.59
N PRO A 391 27.20 -25.89 11.28
CA PRO A 391 28.22 -26.92 11.40
C PRO A 391 27.63 -28.09 12.20
N ARG A 392 27.87 -29.31 11.71
CA ARG A 392 27.50 -30.56 12.37
C ARG A 392 28.02 -30.58 13.81
N LYS A 393 27.14 -30.93 14.74
CA LYS A 393 27.44 -31.18 16.16
C LYS A 393 28.76 -31.94 16.35
N ARG A 394 29.71 -31.38 17.10
CA ARG A 394 30.57 -32.13 18.01
C ARG A 394 30.80 -31.32 19.30
N THR A 395 30.40 -31.95 20.40
CA THR A 395 30.45 -31.54 21.79
C THR A 395 31.88 -31.47 22.35
N ARG A 396 32.21 -30.48 23.18
CA ARG A 396 32.55 -30.63 24.63
C ARG A 396 33.02 -29.30 25.26
N SER A 397 32.73 -29.19 26.56
CA SER A 397 33.20 -28.22 27.59
C SER A 397 32.59 -26.80 27.65
N LEU A 398 31.36 -26.73 28.18
CA LEU A 398 30.65 -25.50 28.55
C LEU A 398 30.77 -25.16 30.07
N LYS A 399 31.91 -25.45 30.72
CA LYS A 399 32.04 -25.33 32.20
C LYS A 399 33.23 -24.53 32.75
N ARG A 400 33.87 -23.64 31.97
CA ARG A 400 35.03 -22.87 32.50
C ARG A 400 35.02 -21.34 32.39
N VAL A 401 33.96 -20.70 31.89
CA VAL A 401 33.99 -19.23 31.68
C VAL A 401 33.23 -18.42 32.76
N LEU A 402 32.54 -19.06 33.72
CA LEU A 402 31.74 -18.36 34.75
C LEU A 402 32.49 -17.99 36.05
N ARG A 403 33.75 -17.56 35.98
CA ARG A 403 34.42 -16.95 37.14
C ARG A 403 35.35 -15.84 36.69
N TYR A 404 34.88 -14.61 36.67
CA TYR A 404 35.62 -13.38 37.07
C TYR A 404 34.66 -12.18 36.95
N ALA A 405 33.75 -12.07 37.92
CA ALA A 405 32.96 -10.86 38.15
C ALA A 405 33.14 -10.47 39.62
N SER A 406 34.16 -9.66 39.91
CA SER A 406 34.25 -8.86 41.13
C SER A 406 35.40 -7.85 41.04
N CYS A 407 35.07 -6.61 41.42
CA CYS A 407 35.92 -5.50 41.84
C CYS A 407 36.41 -4.44 40.83
N LYS A 408 35.73 -3.30 40.96
CA LYS A 408 36.23 -1.90 41.08
C LYS A 408 36.19 -0.96 39.86
N ARG A 409 35.49 0.16 40.14
CA ARG A 409 35.32 1.40 39.38
C ARG A 409 36.67 2.06 39.09
N ALA A 410 36.85 2.54 37.86
CA ALA A 410 37.32 3.90 37.54
C ALA A 410 37.30 4.14 36.01
N SER A 411 36.55 5.16 35.59
CA SER A 411 36.79 6.04 34.42
C SER A 411 37.44 5.46 33.16
N SER A 412 36.65 4.81 32.30
CA SER A 412 36.53 5.11 30.86
C SER A 412 35.47 4.15 30.32
N ILE A 413 34.53 4.62 29.50
CA ILE A 413 33.56 3.73 28.86
C ILE A 413 34.32 2.96 27.77
N ARG A 414 34.93 1.82 28.14
CA ARG A 414 35.15 0.70 27.22
C ARG A 414 33.91 -0.18 27.34
N LEU A 415 33.18 -0.30 26.23
CA LEU A 415 32.15 -1.33 26.07
C LEU A 415 32.77 -2.69 26.47
N PRO A 416 32.10 -3.51 27.29
CA PRO A 416 32.58 -4.85 27.55
C PRO A 416 32.42 -5.66 26.26
N LEU A 417 33.53 -5.84 25.55
CA LEU A 417 33.66 -6.87 24.52
C LEU A 417 33.51 -8.22 25.20
N VAL A 418 32.29 -8.75 25.20
CA VAL A 418 32.08 -10.19 25.32
C VAL A 418 32.68 -10.79 24.05
N CYS A 419 33.88 -11.37 24.16
CA CYS A 419 34.52 -12.12 23.09
C CYS A 419 33.73 -13.40 22.81
N LEU A 420 32.64 -13.29 22.06
CA LEU A 420 32.16 -14.40 21.25
C LEU A 420 33.12 -14.47 20.06
N SER A 421 34.06 -15.41 20.06
CA SER A 421 34.79 -15.70 18.83
C SER A 421 33.78 -16.23 17.80
N PRO A 422 33.70 -15.64 16.60
CA PRO A 422 32.87 -16.20 15.53
C PRO A 422 33.38 -17.62 15.20
N PRO A 423 32.51 -18.54 14.74
CA PRO A 423 32.95 -19.82 14.19
C PRO A 423 34.05 -19.61 13.15
N ASP A 424 35.09 -20.45 13.16
CA ASP A 424 36.30 -20.30 12.32
C ASP A 424 36.02 -20.28 10.79
N ASP A 425 34.80 -20.65 10.39
CA ASP A 425 34.36 -20.73 8.99
C ASP A 425 33.59 -19.49 8.48
N LEU A 426 33.41 -18.45 9.30
CA LEU A 426 32.68 -17.24 8.88
C LEU A 426 33.61 -16.18 8.29
N SER A 427 33.18 -15.54 7.20
CA SER A 427 33.92 -14.38 6.70
C SER A 427 33.87 -13.21 7.69
N PRO A 428 34.80 -12.25 7.65
CA PRO A 428 34.82 -11.11 8.58
C PRO A 428 33.48 -10.34 8.64
N LEU A 429 32.77 -10.29 7.50
CA LEU A 429 31.45 -9.67 7.40
C LEU A 429 30.36 -10.53 8.05
N GLU A 430 30.41 -11.85 7.88
CA GLU A 430 29.47 -12.78 8.51
C GLU A 430 29.66 -12.85 10.02
N ALA A 431 30.91 -12.86 10.49
CA ALA A 431 31.27 -12.76 11.89
C ALA A 431 30.73 -11.47 12.52
N PHE A 432 30.93 -10.32 11.86
CA PHE A 432 30.41 -9.03 12.31
C PHE A 432 28.87 -9.04 12.43
N VAL A 433 28.18 -9.61 11.44
CA VAL A 433 26.71 -9.69 11.44
C VAL A 433 26.19 -10.67 12.50
N HIS A 434 26.90 -11.77 12.71
CA HIS A 434 26.58 -12.74 13.75
C HIS A 434 26.68 -12.11 15.15
N LEU A 435 27.76 -11.38 15.41
CA LEU A 435 27.95 -10.62 16.66
C LEU A 435 26.90 -9.53 16.84
N TRP A 436 26.54 -8.84 15.75
CA TRP A 436 25.48 -7.83 15.77
C TRP A 436 24.12 -8.39 16.19
N LYS A 437 23.75 -9.60 15.73
CA LYS A 437 22.47 -10.23 16.10
C LYS A 437 22.41 -10.60 17.57
N HIS A 438 23.50 -11.11 18.15
CA HIS A 438 23.55 -11.42 19.57
C HIS A 438 23.43 -10.18 20.45
N LEU A 439 23.98 -9.03 20.01
CA LEU A 439 23.79 -7.76 20.69
C LEU A 439 22.34 -7.24 20.65
N LEU A 440 21.51 -7.71 19.71
CA LEU A 440 20.09 -7.36 19.61
C LEU A 440 19.17 -8.30 20.40
N ASP A 441 19.56 -9.57 20.55
CA ASP A 441 18.74 -10.59 21.23
C ASP A 441 18.95 -10.60 22.76
N ASP A 442 20.04 -10.01 23.27
CA ASP A 442 20.38 -9.93 24.70
C ASP A 442 19.88 -8.65 25.43
N TRP A 443 18.91 -7.92 24.86
CA TRP A 443 18.30 -6.70 25.46
C TRP A 443 16.77 -6.72 25.54
#